data_AF-A0A0B6YAQ5-F1
#
_entry.id   AF-A0A0B6YAQ5-F1
#
_cell.length_a   1.000
_cell.length_b   1.000
_cell.length_c   1.000
_cell.angle_alpha   90.00
_cell.angle_beta   90.00
_cell.angle_gamma   90.00
#
_symmetry.space_group_name_H-M   'P 1'
#
loop_
_entity.id
_entity.type
_entity.pdbx_description
1 polymer ?
#
loop_
_entity_poly.entity_id
_entity_poly.type
_entity_poly.pdbx_seq_one_letter_code
_entity_poly.pdbx_strand_id
1 'polypeptide(L)'
;LYPSSAGPELAKKINKALRRADQIECAEADDFRPTKDYYVPIVADAEAGFGGSLNCYEIMKAYIEAGVAGVHFEDQLGSEKKCGHLNGKVLIPVSENIRHLNAARLAADVSGTPTIIIARTDAESARLLTNDVDETDHPFIDRQAGRTAEGFWRLKDSTSM
;
A
#
# COMPACT_ATOMS: atom_id res chain seq x y z
N LEU A 1 4.31 -9.32 -9.62
CA LEU A 1 5.07 -10.60 -9.77
C LEU A 1 4.38 -11.75 -9.05
N TYR A 2 3.89 -11.54 -7.83
CA TYR A 2 3.07 -12.51 -7.11
C TYR A 2 1.58 -12.15 -7.21
N PRO A 3 0.65 -13.08 -6.92
CA PRO A 3 -0.79 -12.79 -6.92
C PRO A 3 -1.17 -11.77 -5.83
N SER A 4 -2.06 -10.82 -6.13
CA SER A 4 -2.49 -9.77 -5.19
C SER A 4 -3.12 -10.29 -3.88
N SER A 5 -3.58 -11.54 -3.87
CA SER A 5 -4.13 -12.20 -2.67
C SER A 5 -3.07 -12.67 -1.66
N ALA A 6 -1.78 -12.69 -2.03
CA ALA A 6 -0.74 -13.27 -1.18
C ALA A 6 -0.60 -12.56 0.18
N GLY A 7 -0.64 -11.22 0.17
CA GLY A 7 -0.58 -10.40 1.38
C GLY A 7 -1.77 -10.62 2.32
N PRO A 8 -3.01 -10.48 1.84
CA PRO A 8 -4.21 -10.78 2.63
C PRO A 8 -4.23 -12.21 3.19
N GLU A 9 -3.82 -13.21 2.41
CA GLU A 9 -3.75 -14.61 2.88
C GLU A 9 -2.69 -14.79 3.99
N LEU A 10 -1.57 -14.08 3.92
CA LEU A 10 -0.58 -14.08 5.00
C LEU A 10 -1.14 -13.42 6.27
N ALA A 11 -1.79 -12.26 6.15
CA ALA A 11 -2.42 -11.58 7.29
C ALA A 11 -3.46 -12.49 7.98
N LYS A 12 -4.28 -13.19 7.20
CA LYS A 12 -5.23 -14.19 7.71
C LYS A 12 -4.55 -15.32 8.47
N LYS A 13 -3.38 -15.79 8.00
CA LYS A 13 -2.59 -16.82 8.70
C LYS A 13 -2.01 -16.30 10.01
N ILE A 14 -1.51 -15.06 10.04
CA ILE A 14 -1.01 -14.42 11.26
C ILE A 14 -2.14 -14.34 12.30
N ASN A 15 -3.30 -13.79 11.94
CA ASN A 15 -4.45 -13.70 12.85
C ASN A 15 -4.95 -15.07 13.33
N LYS A 16 -4.89 -16.11 12.49
CA LYS A 16 -5.19 -17.50 12.90
C LYS A 16 -4.20 -18.02 13.95
N ALA A 17 -2.91 -17.73 13.80
CA ALA A 17 -1.88 -18.14 14.73
C ALA A 17 -2.04 -17.42 16.09
N LEU A 18 -2.27 -16.10 16.07
CA LEU A 18 -2.51 -15.30 17.27
C LEU A 18 -3.75 -15.78 18.03
N ARG A 19 -4.87 -16.02 17.32
CA ARG A 19 -6.07 -16.60 17.92
C ARG A 19 -5.84 -17.99 18.52
N ARG A 20 -4.98 -18.82 17.92
CA ARG A 20 -4.68 -20.13 18.50
C ARG A 20 -3.85 -19.99 19.78
N ALA A 21 -2.91 -19.05 19.82
CA ALA A 21 -2.13 -18.77 21.03
C ALA A 21 -3.02 -18.27 22.18
N ASP A 22 -3.93 -17.34 21.88
CA ASP A 22 -4.99 -16.86 22.78
C ASP A 22 -5.84 -18.03 23.35
N GLN A 23 -6.33 -18.91 22.48
CA GLN A 23 -7.12 -20.09 22.87
C GLN A 23 -6.36 -21.07 23.75
N ILE A 24 -5.06 -21.26 23.51
CA ILE A 24 -4.22 -22.16 24.32
C ILE A 24 -4.10 -21.60 25.74
N GLU A 25 -3.70 -20.33 25.89
CA GLU A 25 -3.53 -19.73 27.21
C GLU A 25 -4.87 -19.63 27.96
N CYS A 26 -5.95 -19.27 27.27
CA CYS A 26 -7.30 -19.28 27.83
C CYS A 26 -7.70 -20.67 28.35
N ALA A 27 -7.37 -21.75 27.63
CA ALA A 27 -7.68 -23.11 28.06
C ALA A 27 -6.81 -23.60 29.24
N GLU A 28 -5.62 -23.06 29.40
CA GLU A 28 -4.67 -23.41 30.46
C GLU A 28 -4.82 -22.55 31.73
N ALA A 29 -5.50 -21.40 31.65
CA ALA A 29 -5.72 -20.48 32.77
C ALA A 29 -6.93 -20.87 33.63
N ASP A 30 -6.80 -20.76 34.95
CA ASP A 30 -7.86 -21.12 35.93
C ASP A 30 -9.15 -20.29 35.75
N ASP A 31 -9.05 -19.06 35.27
CA ASP A 31 -10.17 -18.13 35.06
C ASP A 31 -10.56 -17.95 33.59
N PHE A 32 -9.98 -18.74 32.69
CA PHE A 32 -10.15 -18.66 31.24
C PHE A 32 -9.76 -17.30 30.65
N ARG A 33 -8.83 -16.56 31.26
CA ARG A 33 -8.37 -15.27 30.74
C ARG A 33 -6.88 -15.31 30.41
N PRO A 34 -6.49 -14.93 29.18
CA PRO A 34 -5.09 -14.74 28.85
C PRO A 34 -4.53 -13.53 29.60
N THR A 35 -3.25 -13.60 29.97
CA THR A 35 -2.51 -12.56 30.69
C THR A 35 -2.05 -11.40 29.79
N LYS A 36 -2.19 -11.56 28.47
CA LYS A 36 -1.80 -10.56 27.45
C LYS A 36 -2.77 -10.55 26.29
N ASP A 37 -2.79 -9.43 25.58
CA ASP A 37 -3.53 -9.31 24.33
C ASP A 37 -2.72 -9.91 23.17
N TYR A 38 -3.23 -11.00 22.61
CA TYR A 38 -2.67 -11.64 21.43
C TYR A 38 -3.09 -10.97 20.13
N TYR A 39 -4.17 -10.20 20.11
CA TYR A 39 -4.73 -9.59 18.90
C TYR A 39 -4.06 -8.24 18.62
N VAL A 40 -2.73 -8.25 18.56
CA VAL A 40 -1.95 -7.06 18.20
C VAL A 40 -2.31 -6.58 16.78
N PRO A 41 -2.41 -5.26 16.57
CA PRO A 41 -2.84 -4.71 15.28
C PRO A 41 -1.79 -4.99 14.19
N ILE A 42 -2.24 -5.53 13.06
CA ILE A 42 -1.40 -5.75 11.90
C ILE A 42 -1.44 -4.49 11.01
N VAL A 43 -0.27 -4.01 10.60
CA VAL A 43 -0.11 -3.05 9.51
C VAL A 43 0.45 -3.80 8.30
N ALA A 44 -0.23 -3.74 7.15
CA ALA A 44 0.10 -4.53 5.97
C ALA A 44 0.46 -3.67 4.74
N ASP A 45 1.20 -4.28 3.83
CA ASP A 45 1.71 -3.70 2.59
C ASP A 45 0.76 -4.00 1.42
N ALA A 46 0.12 -2.99 0.83
CA ALA A 46 -0.67 -3.14 -0.39
C ALA A 46 0.10 -2.75 -1.67
N GLU A 47 1.40 -2.52 -1.57
CA GLU A 47 2.28 -2.02 -2.62
C GLU A 47 1.68 -0.77 -3.29
N ALA A 48 1.72 -0.75 -4.62
CA ALA A 48 1.06 0.23 -5.48
C ALA A 48 -0.41 -0.15 -5.80
N GLY A 49 -1.02 -1.05 -5.01
CA GLY A 49 -2.41 -1.46 -5.19
C GLY A 49 -2.68 -2.44 -6.34
N PHE A 50 -1.64 -3.03 -6.94
CA PHE A 50 -1.72 -4.07 -7.98
C PHE A 50 -2.47 -3.67 -9.27
N GLY A 51 -2.61 -2.38 -9.54
CA GLY A 51 -3.31 -1.88 -10.72
C GLY A 51 -3.86 -0.48 -10.49
N GLY A 52 -5.10 -0.26 -10.92
CA GLY A 52 -5.79 1.02 -10.72
C GLY A 52 -6.65 1.05 -9.45
N SER A 53 -7.53 2.05 -9.37
CA SER A 53 -8.37 2.29 -8.19
C SER A 53 -9.24 1.09 -7.78
N LEU A 54 -9.79 0.32 -8.73
CA LEU A 54 -10.58 -0.88 -8.40
C LEU A 54 -9.73 -1.99 -7.78
N ASN A 55 -8.47 -2.13 -8.20
CA ASN A 55 -7.54 -3.07 -7.58
C ASN A 55 -7.20 -2.63 -6.15
N CYS A 56 -7.00 -1.33 -5.93
CA CYS A 56 -6.78 -0.74 -4.60
C CYS A 56 -7.97 -0.99 -3.66
N TYR A 57 -9.20 -0.84 -4.18
CA TYR A 57 -10.42 -1.12 -3.44
C TYR A 57 -10.49 -2.59 -3.02
N GLU A 58 -10.29 -3.52 -3.96
CA GLU A 58 -10.40 -4.96 -3.69
C GLU A 58 -9.31 -5.45 -2.73
N ILE A 59 -8.06 -4.99 -2.87
CA ILE A 59 -6.99 -5.42 -1.94
C ILE A 59 -7.21 -4.84 -0.53
N MET A 60 -7.70 -3.61 -0.41
CA MET A 60 -8.06 -3.04 0.88
C MET A 60 -9.16 -3.85 1.55
N LYS A 61 -10.22 -4.18 0.81
CA LYS A 61 -11.31 -5.03 1.30
C LYS A 61 -10.80 -6.40 1.74
N ALA A 62 -9.94 -7.04 0.93
CA ALA A 62 -9.35 -8.33 1.27
C ALA A 62 -8.50 -8.27 2.56
N TYR A 63 -7.76 -7.18 2.78
CA TYR A 63 -7.02 -6.97 4.02
C TYR A 63 -7.95 -6.75 5.23
N ILE A 64 -9.04 -6.00 5.07
CA ILE A 64 -10.06 -5.82 6.11
C ILE A 64 -10.66 -7.17 6.49
N GLU A 65 -11.08 -7.98 5.52
CA GLU A 65 -11.61 -9.34 5.74
C GLU A 65 -10.58 -10.28 6.42
N ALA A 66 -9.28 -10.05 6.16
CA ALA A 66 -8.20 -10.77 6.82
C ALA A 66 -7.93 -10.29 8.27
N GLY A 67 -8.55 -9.21 8.72
CA GLY A 67 -8.41 -8.65 10.06
C GLY A 67 -7.21 -7.71 10.23
N VAL A 68 -6.82 -6.99 9.18
CA VAL A 68 -5.75 -5.99 9.24
C VAL A 68 -6.26 -4.67 9.80
N ALA A 69 -5.45 -4.03 10.65
CA ALA A 69 -5.78 -2.77 11.32
C ALA A 69 -5.36 -1.54 10.51
N GLY A 70 -4.28 -1.64 9.74
CA GLY A 70 -3.81 -0.57 8.86
C GLY A 70 -3.18 -1.09 7.57
N VAL A 71 -3.32 -0.34 6.48
CA VAL A 71 -2.79 -0.71 5.17
C VAL A 71 -2.05 0.49 4.58
N HIS A 72 -0.85 0.27 4.05
CA HIS A 72 -0.12 1.30 3.33
C HIS A 72 -0.16 1.10 1.81
N PHE A 73 -0.25 2.22 1.09
CA PHE A 73 -0.20 2.30 -0.37
C PHE A 73 0.91 3.28 -0.79
N GLU A 74 1.60 2.99 -1.89
CA GLU A 74 2.69 3.84 -2.42
C GLU A 74 2.39 4.36 -3.83
N ASP A 75 2.90 5.56 -4.16
CA ASP A 75 2.71 6.27 -5.43
C ASP A 75 3.57 5.77 -6.59
N GLN A 76 3.85 4.46 -6.64
CA GLN A 76 4.53 3.84 -7.77
C GLN A 76 3.55 3.32 -8.82
N LEU A 77 4.00 3.21 -10.07
CA LEU A 77 3.28 2.50 -11.12
C LEU A 77 3.21 1.01 -10.80
N GLY A 78 2.00 0.45 -10.65
CA GLY A 78 1.81 -0.95 -10.25
C GLY A 78 2.49 -1.99 -11.16
N SER A 79 2.62 -1.74 -12.47
CA SER A 79 3.31 -2.64 -13.40
C SER A 79 4.84 -2.59 -13.28
N GLU A 80 5.39 -1.50 -12.75
CA GLU A 80 6.83 -1.27 -12.61
C GLU A 80 7.29 -1.06 -11.16
N LYS A 81 6.46 -1.47 -10.19
CA LYS A 81 6.76 -1.36 -8.76
C LYS A 81 8.12 -1.97 -8.43
N LYS A 82 8.89 -1.28 -7.60
CA LYS A 82 10.16 -1.76 -7.00
C LYS A 82 10.18 -1.54 -5.49
N CYS A 83 11.11 -2.19 -4.81
CA CYS A 83 11.40 -1.84 -3.41
C CYS A 83 11.89 -0.38 -3.34
N GLY A 84 11.53 0.35 -2.27
CA GLY A 84 11.85 1.77 -2.13
C GLY A 84 13.35 2.08 -2.17
N HIS A 85 14.21 1.12 -1.85
CA HIS A 85 15.68 1.27 -1.88
C HIS A 85 16.31 0.81 -3.21
N LEU A 86 15.50 0.47 -4.23
CA LEU A 86 15.98 0.09 -5.55
C LEU A 86 15.76 1.21 -6.56
N ASN A 87 16.60 1.21 -7.60
CA ASN A 87 16.49 2.12 -8.73
C ASN A 87 15.37 1.68 -9.69
N GLY A 88 15.02 2.56 -10.64
CA GLY A 88 14.06 2.26 -11.70
C GLY A 88 12.60 2.37 -11.27
N LYS A 89 12.33 3.06 -10.15
CA LYS A 89 10.97 3.40 -9.71
C LYS A 89 10.34 4.41 -10.66
N VAL A 90 9.08 4.19 -10.99
CA VAL A 90 8.26 5.08 -11.80
C VAL A 90 7.10 5.56 -10.94
N LEU A 91 6.96 6.86 -10.75
CA LEU A 91 5.84 7.46 -10.03
C LEU A 91 4.59 7.52 -10.91
N ILE A 92 3.43 7.43 -10.27
CA ILE A 92 2.16 7.90 -10.82
C ILE A 92 1.93 9.37 -10.43
N PRO A 93 1.06 10.11 -11.15
CA PRO A 93 0.76 11.49 -10.78
C PRO A 93 0.11 11.58 -9.39
N VAL A 94 0.27 12.71 -8.71
CA VAL A 94 -0.30 12.94 -7.37
C VAL A 94 -1.81 12.66 -7.32
N SER A 95 -2.57 13.18 -8.29
CA SER A 95 -4.02 12.92 -8.42
C SER A 95 -4.36 11.45 -8.61
N GLU A 96 -3.49 10.63 -9.20
CA GLU A 96 -3.70 9.18 -9.31
C GLU A 96 -3.49 8.48 -7.98
N ASN A 97 -2.45 8.82 -7.22
CA ASN A 97 -2.25 8.26 -5.89
C ASN A 97 -3.39 8.67 -4.94
N ILE A 98 -3.89 9.91 -5.03
CA ILE A 98 -5.08 10.36 -4.28
C ILE A 98 -6.31 9.49 -4.64
N ARG A 99 -6.50 9.12 -5.91
CA ARG A 99 -7.58 8.20 -6.32
C ARG A 99 -7.40 6.81 -5.70
N HIS A 100 -6.17 6.30 -5.60
CA HIS A 100 -5.89 5.03 -4.93
C HIS A 100 -6.23 5.09 -3.43
N LEU A 101 -5.80 6.15 -2.74
CA LEU A 101 -6.10 6.37 -1.32
C LEU A 101 -7.60 6.52 -1.07
N ASN A 102 -8.32 7.23 -1.94
CA ASN A 102 -9.78 7.35 -1.87
C ASN A 102 -10.48 6.01 -2.09
N ALA A 103 -10.00 5.17 -3.01
CA ALA A 103 -10.55 3.83 -3.21
C ALA A 103 -10.33 2.93 -1.99
N ALA A 104 -9.17 3.02 -1.34
CA ALA A 104 -8.92 2.33 -0.08
C ALA A 104 -9.83 2.84 1.05
N ARG A 105 -10.04 4.17 1.14
CA ARG A 105 -10.98 4.74 2.12
C ARG A 105 -12.40 4.26 1.87
N LEU A 106 -12.85 4.27 0.61
CA LEU A 106 -14.17 3.77 0.25
C LEU A 106 -14.35 2.29 0.64
N ALA A 107 -13.32 1.45 0.44
CA ALA A 107 -13.38 0.04 0.87
C ALA A 107 -13.53 -0.10 2.40
N ALA A 108 -12.85 0.74 3.18
CA ALA A 108 -13.00 0.77 4.64
C ALA A 108 -14.40 1.24 5.06
N ASP A 109 -14.89 2.32 4.44
CA ASP A 109 -16.21 2.91 4.73
C ASP A 109 -17.33 1.91 4.40
N VAL A 110 -17.28 1.26 3.24
CA VAL A 110 -18.25 0.22 2.83
C VAL A 110 -18.17 -1.01 3.73
N SER A 111 -16.98 -1.37 4.20
CA SER A 111 -16.80 -2.48 5.15
C SER A 111 -17.19 -2.11 6.58
N GLY A 112 -17.47 -0.83 6.85
CA GLY A 112 -17.83 -0.33 8.19
C GLY A 112 -16.69 -0.41 9.20
N THR A 113 -15.42 -0.34 8.76
CA THR A 113 -14.25 -0.47 9.63
C THR A 113 -13.43 0.82 9.66
N PRO A 114 -12.90 1.23 10.83
CA PRO A 114 -12.04 2.41 10.96
C PRO A 114 -10.58 2.10 10.57
N THR A 115 -10.36 1.33 9.50
CA THR A 115 -9.03 0.88 9.09
C THR A 115 -8.14 2.08 8.77
N ILE A 116 -6.89 2.03 9.27
CA ILE A 116 -5.90 3.08 9.08
C ILE A 116 -5.33 3.00 7.67
N ILE A 117 -5.26 4.14 6.98
CA ILE A 117 -4.63 4.24 5.66
C ILE A 117 -3.34 5.01 5.83
N ILE A 118 -2.25 4.46 5.30
CA ILE A 118 -0.93 5.08 5.32
C ILE A 118 -0.55 5.41 3.88
N ALA A 119 -0.42 6.69 3.58
CA ALA A 119 0.10 7.15 2.29
C ALA A 119 1.63 7.17 2.34
N ARG A 120 2.27 6.46 1.42
CA ARG A 120 3.71 6.47 1.23
C ARG A 120 4.05 7.13 -0.10
N THR A 121 5.10 7.94 -0.11
CA THR A 121 5.71 8.43 -1.35
C THR A 121 7.08 7.80 -1.58
N ASP A 122 7.39 7.53 -2.84
CA ASP A 122 8.68 7.02 -3.30
C ASP A 122 9.51 8.08 -4.07
N ALA A 123 9.07 9.33 -4.02
CA ALA A 123 9.62 10.42 -4.83
C ALA A 123 11.03 10.89 -4.44
N GLU A 124 11.55 10.48 -3.28
CA GLU A 124 12.93 10.78 -2.86
C GLU A 124 13.97 10.21 -3.86
N SER A 125 13.80 8.95 -4.27
CA SER A 125 14.74 8.23 -5.14
C SER A 125 14.16 7.82 -6.49
N ALA A 126 12.85 8.00 -6.71
CA ALA A 126 12.28 7.83 -8.05
C ALA A 126 12.83 8.90 -9.01
N ARG A 127 13.02 8.52 -10.27
CA ARG A 127 13.54 9.40 -11.33
C ARG A 127 12.67 9.42 -12.59
N LEU A 128 11.53 8.75 -12.52
CA LEU A 128 10.59 8.60 -13.63
C LEU A 128 9.17 8.90 -13.15
N LEU A 129 8.36 9.48 -14.01
CA LEU A 129 6.93 9.77 -13.81
C LEU A 129 6.16 9.33 -15.06
N THR A 130 5.00 8.69 -14.87
CA THR A 130 4.25 8.14 -16.01
C THR A 130 3.74 9.19 -16.99
N ASN A 131 3.17 10.30 -16.50
CA ASN A 131 2.61 11.37 -17.31
C ASN A 131 2.59 12.70 -16.53
N ASP A 132 2.44 13.82 -17.23
CA ASP A 132 2.47 15.17 -16.65
C ASP A 132 1.07 15.81 -16.59
N VAL A 133 0.03 14.99 -16.40
CA VAL A 133 -1.35 15.50 -16.35
C VAL A 133 -1.60 16.38 -15.12
N ASP A 134 -0.86 16.16 -14.04
CA ASP A 134 -1.03 16.88 -12.78
C ASP A 134 -0.04 18.04 -12.68
N GLU A 135 -0.57 19.26 -12.54
CA GLU A 135 0.23 20.48 -12.44
C GLU A 135 1.11 20.50 -11.19
N THR A 136 0.74 19.77 -10.13
CA THR A 136 1.57 19.67 -8.92
C THR A 136 2.92 19.03 -9.19
N ASP A 137 3.00 18.17 -10.21
CA ASP A 137 4.20 17.40 -10.53
C ASP A 137 5.14 18.18 -11.47
N HIS A 138 4.62 19.20 -12.18
CA HIS A 138 5.35 19.96 -13.20
C HIS A 138 6.66 20.59 -12.71
N PRO A 139 6.74 21.17 -11.49
CA PRO A 139 7.98 21.76 -10.99
C PRO A 139 9.15 20.77 -10.93
N PHE A 140 8.88 19.47 -10.87
CA PHE A 140 9.87 18.41 -10.69
C PHE A 140 10.26 17.70 -11.99
N ILE A 141 9.52 17.95 -13.09
CA ILE A 141 9.78 17.33 -14.39
C ILE A 141 10.95 18.01 -15.09
N ASP A 142 11.93 17.21 -15.50
CA ASP A 142 12.99 17.65 -16.40
C ASP A 142 12.51 17.60 -17.85
N ARG A 143 11.89 18.69 -18.29
CA ARG A 143 11.39 18.82 -19.66
C ARG A 143 12.52 18.91 -20.70
N GLN A 144 13.75 19.23 -20.30
CA GLN A 144 14.89 19.30 -21.23
C GLN A 144 15.46 17.91 -21.51
N ALA A 145 15.48 17.03 -20.50
CA ALA A 145 15.91 15.64 -20.66
C ALA A 145 14.95 14.79 -21.51
N GLY A 146 13.75 15.30 -21.79
CA GLY A 146 12.75 14.63 -22.62
C GLY A 146 12.15 13.40 -21.95
N ARG A 147 11.59 12.50 -22.77
CA ARG A 147 10.95 11.25 -22.32
C ARG A 147 11.84 10.04 -22.57
N THR A 148 11.63 8.96 -21.81
CA THR A 148 12.26 7.65 -22.08
C THR A 148 11.67 7.01 -23.34
N ALA A 149 12.25 5.90 -23.80
CA ALA A 149 11.72 5.17 -24.96
C ALA A 149 10.33 4.56 -24.68
N GLU A 150 10.06 4.20 -23.43
CA GLU A 150 8.77 3.74 -22.92
C GLU A 150 7.75 4.88 -22.77
N GLY A 151 8.20 6.13 -22.87
CA GLY A 151 7.36 7.33 -22.82
C GLY A 151 7.27 8.01 -21.45
N PHE A 152 8.04 7.56 -20.44
CA PHE A 152 8.04 8.17 -19.11
C PHE A 152 8.75 9.53 -19.10
N TRP A 153 8.25 10.45 -18.29
CA TRP A 153 8.93 11.71 -17.97
C TRP A 153 10.10 11.47 -17.02
N ARG A 154 11.18 12.23 -17.20
CA ARG A 154 12.31 12.25 -16.28
C ARG A 154 12.10 13.32 -15.22
N LEU A 155 12.47 13.00 -13.98
CA LEU A 155 12.44 13.93 -12.86
C LEU A 155 13.82 14.55 -12.63
N LYS A 156 13.86 15.79 -12.15
CA LYS A 156 15.09 16.51 -11.85
C LYS A 156 15.85 15.84 -10.70
N ASP A 157 17.17 15.68 -10.84
CA ASP A 157 18.01 15.06 -9.81
C ASP A 157 18.14 15.90 -8.52
N SER A 158 17.96 17.22 -8.61
CA SER A 158 18.19 18.16 -7.50
C SER A 158 16.98 18.38 -6.59
N THR A 159 15.83 17.81 -6.92
CA THR A 159 14.59 18.00 -6.16
C THR A 159 13.97 16.64 -5.90
N SER A 160 14.20 16.10 -4.69
CA SER A 160 13.23 15.18 -4.10
C SER A 160 11.88 15.90 -4.03
N MET A 161 10.81 15.24 -4.48
CA MET A 161 9.44 15.77 -4.34
C MET A 161 9.00 15.79 -2.88
#